data_AF-W5W303-F1
#
_entry.id   AF-W5W303-F1
#
_cell.length_a   1.000
_cell.length_b   1.000
_cell.length_c   1.000
_cell.angle_alpha   90.00
_cell.angle_beta   90.00
_cell.angle_gamma   90.00
#
_symmetry.space_group_name_H-M   'P 1'
#
loop_
_entity.id
_entity.type
_entity.pdbx_description
1 polymer ?
#
loop_
_entity_poly.entity_id
_entity_poly.type
_entity_poly.pdbx_seq_one_letter_code
_entity_poly.pdbx_strand_id
1 'polypeptide(L)'
;MLANLTDVNIQTLRRVGKKLSPEADGALSIRTYDECVRFNITILNDSICIVQPYLPDARGVESPTLVAERKSDTTGLYDTFSQVFDSMWDRAKEVSE
;
A
#
# COMPACT_ATOMS: atom_id res chain seq x y z
N MET A 1 -20.58 5.99 6.36
CA MET A 1 -20.09 6.68 5.14
C MET A 1 -18.72 6.15 4.72
N LEU A 2 -17.69 6.18 5.57
CA LEU A 2 -16.36 5.63 5.24
C LEU A 2 -16.37 4.13 4.93
N ALA A 3 -17.03 3.31 5.75
CA ALA A 3 -17.12 1.86 5.52
C ALA A 3 -17.69 1.50 4.13
N ASN A 4 -18.73 2.22 3.69
CA ASN A 4 -19.32 2.02 2.36
C ASN A 4 -18.34 2.38 1.23
N LEU A 5 -17.55 3.45 1.41
CA LEU A 5 -16.52 3.82 0.42
C LEU A 5 -15.39 2.78 0.39
N THR A 6 -14.99 2.25 1.54
CA THR A 6 -14.03 1.15 1.63
C THR A 6 -14.54 -0.09 0.90
N ASP A 7 -15.80 -0.46 1.11
CA ASP A 7 -16.41 -1.60 0.41
C ASP A 7 -16.45 -1.38 -1.11
N VAL A 8 -16.87 -0.19 -1.57
CA VAL A 8 -16.85 0.17 -3.01
C VAL A 8 -15.43 0.06 -3.60
N ASN A 9 -14.40 0.51 -2.87
CA ASN A 9 -13.01 0.39 -3.30
C ASN A 9 -12.57 -1.08 -3.41
N ILE A 10 -12.91 -1.92 -2.41
CA ILE A 10 -12.62 -3.35 -2.42
C ILE A 10 -13.29 -4.05 -3.62
N GLN A 11 -14.59 -3.81 -3.84
CA GLN A 11 -15.32 -4.40 -4.97
C GLN A 11 -14.74 -3.96 -6.32
N THR A 12 -14.26 -2.72 -6.40
CA THR A 12 -13.59 -2.19 -7.59
C THR A 12 -12.27 -2.91 -7.84
N LEU A 13 -11.43 -3.09 -6.83
CA LEU A 13 -10.18 -3.84 -6.94
C LEU A 13 -10.43 -5.31 -7.33
N ARG A 14 -11.41 -5.99 -6.72
CA ARG A 14 -11.80 -7.35 -7.12
C ARG A 14 -12.17 -7.45 -8.60
N ARG A 15 -12.89 -6.44 -9.12
CA ARG A 15 -13.24 -6.39 -10.56
C ARG A 15 -12.03 -6.19 -11.45
N VAL A 16 -11.02 -5.45 -11.00
CA VAL A 16 -9.72 -5.34 -11.69
C VAL A 16 -8.98 -6.68 -11.66
N GLY A 17 -8.98 -7.38 -10.53
CA GLY A 17 -8.41 -8.73 -10.39
C GLY A 17 -8.97 -9.71 -11.42
N LYS A 18 -10.29 -9.69 -11.65
CA LYS A 18 -10.96 -10.53 -12.69
C LYS A 18 -10.54 -10.22 -14.13
N LYS A 19 -9.78 -9.16 -14.36
CA LYS A 19 -9.26 -8.76 -15.69
C LYS A 19 -7.76 -9.01 -15.83
N LEU A 20 -7.11 -9.59 -14.82
CA LEU A 20 -5.71 -9.97 -14.90
C LEU A 20 -5.52 -11.07 -15.95
N SER A 21 -4.29 -11.17 -16.47
CA SER A 21 -3.95 -12.25 -17.40
C SER A 21 -4.05 -13.61 -16.68
N PRO A 22 -4.21 -14.73 -17.42
CA PRO A 22 -4.26 -16.06 -16.82
C PRO A 22 -3.04 -16.38 -15.94
N GLU A 23 -1.86 -15.84 -16.28
CA GLU A 23 -0.63 -16.02 -15.52
C GLU A 23 -0.60 -15.25 -14.19
N ALA A 24 -1.45 -14.21 -14.07
CA ALA A 24 -1.57 -13.37 -12.89
C ALA A 24 -2.87 -13.63 -12.10
N ASP A 25 -3.60 -14.71 -12.42
CA ASP A 25 -4.78 -15.09 -11.66
C ASP A 25 -4.41 -15.41 -10.20
N GLY A 26 -5.22 -14.92 -9.27
CA GLY A 26 -4.93 -14.99 -7.83
C GLY A 26 -3.77 -14.11 -7.32
N ALA A 27 -3.09 -13.33 -8.18
CA ALA A 27 -1.98 -12.47 -7.75
C ALA A 27 -2.43 -11.22 -6.97
N LEU A 28 -3.72 -10.85 -7.06
CA LEU A 28 -4.28 -9.72 -6.32
C LEU A 28 -4.73 -10.15 -4.92
N SER A 29 -4.01 -9.69 -3.90
CA SER A 29 -4.41 -9.82 -2.49
C SER A 29 -4.90 -8.49 -1.94
N ILE A 30 -5.94 -8.52 -1.12
CA ILE A 30 -6.51 -7.33 -0.46
C ILE A 30 -6.62 -7.60 1.03
N ARG A 31 -6.08 -6.69 1.85
CA ARG A 31 -6.19 -6.72 3.30
C ARG A 31 -6.68 -5.38 3.84
N THR A 32 -7.29 -5.41 5.02
CA THR A 32 -7.73 -4.22 5.77
C THR A 32 -7.09 -4.21 7.14
N TYR A 33 -6.77 -3.02 7.64
CA TYR A 33 -6.20 -2.81 8.97
C TYR A 33 -6.94 -1.67 9.67
N ASP A 34 -6.98 -1.70 10.99
CA ASP A 34 -7.66 -0.71 11.83
C ASP A 34 -6.61 0.08 12.63
N GLU A 35 -5.77 0.82 11.89
CA GLU A 35 -4.72 1.67 12.44
C GLU A 35 -4.71 3.01 11.70
N CYS A 36 -4.11 4.04 12.31
CA CYS A 36 -3.96 5.34 11.66
C CYS A 36 -3.05 5.25 10.43
N VAL A 37 -3.55 5.60 9.25
CA VAL A 37 -2.76 5.64 8.02
C VAL A 37 -1.76 6.78 8.08
N ARG A 38 -0.48 6.45 8.22
CA ARG A 38 0.61 7.45 8.27
C ARG A 38 1.29 7.65 6.93
N PHE A 39 1.23 6.66 6.05
CA PHE A 39 1.90 6.67 4.76
C PHE A 39 1.02 5.97 3.72
N ASN A 40 1.04 6.48 2.50
CA ASN A 40 0.78 5.68 1.32
C ASN A 40 2.14 5.15 0.82
N ILE A 41 2.27 3.83 0.71
CA ILE A 41 3.51 3.15 0.31
C ILE A 41 3.19 2.30 -0.92
N THR A 42 4.00 2.42 -1.96
CA THR A 42 3.96 1.57 -3.16
C THR A 42 5.36 1.04 -3.43
N ILE A 43 5.50 -0.28 -3.49
CA ILE A 43 6.77 -0.96 -3.79
C ILE A 43 6.64 -1.59 -5.17
N LEU A 44 7.61 -1.32 -6.04
CA LEU A 44 7.67 -1.83 -7.41
C LEU A 44 8.89 -2.71 -7.57
N ASN A 45 8.68 -3.95 -8.02
CA ASN A 45 9.71 -4.92 -8.39
C ASN A 45 10.86 -5.02 -7.37
N ASP A 46 10.53 -4.99 -6.08
CA ASP A 46 11.48 -5.05 -4.95
C ASP A 46 12.68 -4.09 -5.04
N SER A 47 12.54 -2.98 -5.78
CA SER A 47 13.67 -2.09 -6.12
C SER A 47 13.33 -0.62 -6.02
N ILE A 48 12.06 -0.24 -6.19
CA ILE A 48 11.60 1.16 -6.06
C ILE A 48 10.53 1.21 -4.97
N CYS A 49 10.67 2.17 -4.05
CA CYS A 49 9.68 2.47 -3.03
C CYS A 49 9.22 3.92 -3.19
N ILE A 50 7.92 4.11 -3.41
CA ILE A 50 7.27 5.42 -3.47
C ILE A 50 6.50 5.61 -2.17
N VAL A 51 6.75 6.72 -1.49
CA VAL A 51 6.20 6.99 -0.16
C VAL A 51 5.64 8.39 -0.08
N GLN A 52 4.39 8.50 0.36
CA GLN A 52 3.72 9.76 0.59
C GLN A 52 3.17 9.80 2.03
N PRO A 53 3.69 10.66 2.92
CA PRO A 53 3.25 10.74 4.31
C PRO A 53 1.91 11.48 4.44
N TYR A 54 1.12 11.09 5.43
CA TYR A 54 -0.03 11.88 5.86
C TYR A 54 0.43 13.01 6.79
N LEU A 55 0.05 14.26 6.49
CA LEU A 55 0.37 15.43 7.32
C LEU A 55 -0.81 15.76 8.26
N PRO A 56 -0.77 15.36 9.54
CA PRO A 56 -1.92 15.51 10.44
C PRO A 56 -2.27 16.98 10.72
N ASP A 57 -1.26 17.83 10.92
CA ASP A 57 -1.44 19.26 11.25
C ASP A 57 -1.59 20.16 10.01
N ALA A 58 -1.43 19.60 8.81
CA ALA A 58 -1.56 20.31 7.54
C ALA A 58 -2.58 19.61 6.62
N ARG A 59 -3.70 19.14 7.20
CA ARG A 59 -4.78 18.47 6.46
C ARG A 59 -5.27 19.38 5.32
N GLY A 60 -5.26 18.84 4.09
CA GLY A 60 -5.67 19.56 2.88
C GLY A 60 -4.50 20.13 2.06
N VAL A 61 -3.28 20.07 2.59
CA VAL A 61 -2.06 20.38 1.85
C VAL A 61 -1.54 19.12 1.18
N GLU A 62 -0.98 19.26 -0.03
CA GLU A 62 -0.29 18.15 -0.68
C GLU A 62 1.00 17.81 0.08
N SER A 63 1.08 16.56 0.52
CA SER A 63 2.27 16.01 1.15
C SER A 63 3.35 15.70 0.10
N PRO A 64 4.64 15.89 0.42
CA PRO A 64 5.72 15.54 -0.50
C PRO A 64 5.74 14.03 -0.78
N THR A 65 6.03 13.65 -2.03
CA THR A 65 6.25 12.25 -2.42
C THR A 65 7.74 11.97 -2.53
N LEU A 66 8.19 10.95 -1.79
CA LEU A 66 9.57 10.47 -1.83
C LEU A 66 9.67 9.25 -2.74
N VAL A 67 10.70 9.21 -3.57
CA VAL A 67 11.05 8.04 -4.38
C VAL A 67 12.41 7.54 -3.93
N ALA A 68 12.49 6.29 -3.51
CA ALA A 68 13.70 5.65 -3.02
C ALA A 68 13.99 4.39 -3.84
N GLU A 69 15.23 4.28 -4.30
CA GLU A 69 15.75 3.06 -4.92
C GLU A 69 16.45 2.19 -3.86
N ARG A 70 16.27 0.88 -3.95
CA ARG A 70 16.98 -0.09 -3.12
C ARG A 70 18.47 -0.03 -3.46
N LYS A 71 19.31 0.11 -2.43
CA LYS A 71 20.77 0.00 -2.56
C LYS A 71 21.24 -1.28 -1.87
N SER A 72 22.17 -2.00 -2.50
CA SER A 72 22.67 -3.28 -1.97
C SER A 72 23.69 -3.14 -0.85
N ASP A 73 24.30 -1.97 -0.71
CA ASP A 73 25.43 -1.71 0.17
C ASP A 73 25.06 -0.99 1.47
N THR A 74 23.86 -0.43 1.56
CA THR A 74 23.45 0.41 2.70
C THR A 74 21.94 0.33 2.94
N THR A 75 21.55 0.19 4.20
CA THR A 75 20.15 0.35 4.63
C THR A 75 19.70 1.79 4.42
N GLY A 76 18.62 1.98 3.67
CA GLY A 76 18.13 3.31 3.31
C GLY A 76 16.64 3.52 3.52
N LEU A 77 16.12 4.56 2.87
CA LEU A 77 14.69 4.87 2.86
C LEU A 77 13.86 3.71 2.30
N TYR A 78 14.36 3.04 1.26
CA TYR A 78 13.71 1.85 0.70
C TYR A 78 13.47 0.81 1.79
N ASP A 79 14.51 0.38 2.51
CA ASP A 79 14.41 -0.72 3.48
C ASP A 79 13.50 -0.33 4.65
N THR A 80 13.60 0.93 5.08
CA THR A 80 12.77 1.49 6.16
C THR A 80 11.29 1.38 5.81
N PHE A 81 10.89 1.86 4.63
CA PHE A 81 9.47 1.88 4.26
C PHE A 81 8.95 0.53 3.76
N SER A 82 9.81 -0.33 3.20
CA SER A 82 9.49 -1.73 2.95
C SER A 82 9.13 -2.44 4.26
N GLN A 83 9.96 -2.28 5.30
CA GLN A 83 9.69 -2.87 6.60
C GLN A 83 8.39 -2.35 7.24
N VAL A 84 8.08 -1.05 7.07
CA VAL A 84 6.80 -0.49 7.52
C VAL A 84 5.63 -1.15 6.80
N PHE A 85 5.72 -1.29 5.47
CA PHE A 85 4.69 -1.97 4.68
C PHE A 85 4.49 -3.41 5.15
N ASP A 86 5.56 -4.21 5.22
CA ASP A 86 5.50 -5.63 5.63
C ASP A 86 4.87 -5.77 7.02
N SER A 87 5.31 -4.93 7.96
CA SER A 87 4.78 -4.91 9.32
C SER A 87 3.27 -4.62 9.36
N MET A 88 2.79 -3.67 8.55
CA MET A 88 1.36 -3.36 8.46
C MET A 88 0.59 -4.49 7.75
N TRP A 89 1.15 -5.07 6.70
CA TRP A 89 0.55 -6.14 5.93
C TRP A 89 0.34 -7.41 6.76
N ASP A 90 1.33 -7.76 7.60
CA ASP A 90 1.28 -8.92 8.48
C ASP A 90 0.20 -8.83 9.56
N ARG A 91 -0.09 -7.61 10.04
CA ARG A 91 -1.17 -7.36 11.02
C ARG A 91 -2.55 -7.19 10.37
N ALA A 92 -2.58 -6.91 9.07
CA ALA A 92 -3.83 -6.68 8.34
C ALA A 92 -4.63 -7.97 8.17
N LYS A 93 -5.96 -7.83 8.16
CA LYS A 93 -6.90 -8.93 7.96
C LYS A 93 -7.24 -9.08 6.50
N GLU A 94 -7.14 -10.29 5.98
CA GLU A 94 -7.60 -10.61 4.63
C GLU A 94 -9.09 -10.32 4.48
N VAL A 95 -9.45 -9.74 3.34
CA VAL A 95 -10.86 -9.49 3.02
C VAL A 95 -11.44 -10.76 2.42
N SER A 96 -12.15 -11.55 3.24
CA SER A 96 -12.89 -12.72 2.78
C SER A 96 -13.93 -12.35 1.72
N GLU A 97 -14.20 -13.28 0.79
CA GLU A 97 -15.19 -13.09 -0.28
C GLU A 97 -16.57 -12.64 0.21
#